data_AF-A0AAD6HUI6-F1
#
_entry.id   AF-A0AAD6HUI6-F1
#
_cell.length_a   1.000
_cell.length_b   1.000
_cell.length_c   1.000
_cell.angle_alpha   90.00
_cell.angle_beta   90.00
_cell.angle_gamma   90.00
#
_symmetry.space_group_name_H-M   'P 1'
#
loop_
_entity.id
_entity.type
_entity.pdbx_description
1 polymer ?
#
loop_
_entity_poly.entity_id
_entity_poly.type
_entity_poly.pdbx_seq_one_letter_code
_entity_poly.pdbx_strand_id
1 'polypeptide(L)'
;MSPHPVFDDKSSLSGDKTFDGIEKGGTIDTQVALFDSEAQLRVFNTVSRFLPEGNEHEVFWWKVTGRHVARMMHEAGYSEQRQGELLLFYRFVVVPRLGPKPTSGDPSFRSRVAPGVGDGGPIGYSWRWGTGINSKPLIRHYVEPIGNLTGTAADPLNEIANKEMLWELGKILPTTSLDLVWKFAAHIRPTLTDEATREVAGSSMLVGLEWSPGESGTVDVMAGLMTRAPGQVSELMSTIFPNAMRDAYGADVSLDCLNTVRDFIETDPHGSYLTVLGTTAIDCCKPETSRFKVYVTTSNTSFDHIAAVMTLGGRKPESAKSLAQLRGLWYGLKGLSPDFPTSTEAPSLLIANGDGTAALSNLNTSGVTFYFDIHPKYTVSHVKIQVDVSKHASSDLVGIEAVTGFLQRRGQERDARAYMNLLRGMVPEEELRTRRGLQAFFAFAIKNGEIDITSYFLPQVYRRFDYIQAEMNPSTRTGQRRSRFGSLD
;
A
#
# COMPACT_ATOMS: atom_id res chain seq x y z
N MET A 1 15.94 -54.63 15.61
CA MET A 1 17.29 -55.20 15.72
C MET A 1 18.28 -54.05 15.62
N SER A 2 18.79 -53.59 16.77
CA SER A 2 19.87 -52.60 16.88
C SER A 2 21.24 -53.30 16.71
N PRO A 3 22.37 -52.58 16.52
CA PRO A 3 22.98 -51.88 17.66
C PRO A 3 23.66 -50.51 17.35
N HIS A 4 23.88 -49.76 18.44
CA HIS A 4 24.72 -48.57 18.61
C HIS A 4 26.23 -48.86 18.45
N PRO A 5 27.09 -47.81 18.44
CA PRO A 5 27.81 -47.39 19.68
C PRO A 5 27.78 -45.84 19.87
N VAL A 6 27.67 -45.23 21.06
CA VAL A 6 28.48 -45.14 22.30
C VAL A 6 29.67 -44.16 22.24
N PHE A 7 29.66 -43.26 23.23
CA PHE A 7 30.47 -42.07 23.53
C PHE A 7 31.86 -42.35 24.14
N ASP A 8 32.80 -41.41 23.99
CA ASP A 8 33.46 -40.58 25.04
C ASP A 8 34.84 -40.08 24.56
N ASP A 9 35.19 -38.80 24.79
CA ASP A 9 36.05 -38.43 25.93
C ASP A 9 36.29 -36.90 26.03
N LYS A 10 36.48 -36.45 27.26
CA LYS A 10 36.75 -35.08 27.71
C LYS A 10 38.23 -34.73 27.54
N SER A 11 38.54 -33.45 27.31
CA SER A 11 39.74 -32.84 27.91
C SER A 11 39.58 -31.32 28.07
N SER A 12 39.40 -30.89 29.31
CA SER A 12 39.74 -29.56 29.80
C SER A 12 41.25 -29.48 30.07
N LEU A 13 41.94 -28.39 29.70
CA LEU A 13 42.81 -27.60 30.60
C LEU A 13 43.65 -26.55 29.83
N SER A 14 43.46 -25.30 30.25
CA SER A 14 44.45 -24.23 30.47
C SER A 14 45.68 -24.09 29.56
N GLY A 15 45.80 -22.92 28.94
CA GLY A 15 47.03 -22.41 28.36
C GLY A 15 46.98 -20.90 28.21
N ASP A 16 47.29 -20.22 29.30
CA ASP A 16 47.47 -18.77 29.41
C ASP A 16 48.64 -18.34 28.51
N LYS A 17 48.38 -17.46 27.53
CA LYS A 17 49.41 -16.67 26.85
C LYS A 17 48.89 -15.27 26.58
N THR A 18 49.38 -14.38 27.44
CA THR A 18 49.49 -12.94 27.25
C THR A 18 50.00 -12.59 25.85
N PHE A 19 49.31 -11.66 25.18
CA PHE A 19 49.86 -10.88 24.09
C PHE A 19 49.48 -9.42 24.30
N ASP A 20 50.43 -8.67 24.85
CA ASP A 20 50.53 -7.23 24.67
C ASP A 20 50.74 -6.91 23.19
N GLY A 21 49.96 -5.97 22.68
CA GLY A 21 50.02 -5.56 21.28
C GLY A 21 49.01 -4.46 20.98
N ILE A 22 49.22 -3.28 21.58
CA ILE A 22 48.56 -2.05 21.16
C ILE A 22 49.13 -1.67 19.79
N GLU A 23 48.38 -1.90 18.72
CA GLU A 23 48.55 -1.18 17.47
C GLU A 23 47.27 -0.47 17.05
N LYS A 24 47.47 0.79 16.69
CA LYS A 24 46.47 1.83 16.47
C LYS A 24 45.77 1.66 15.13
N GLY A 25 44.46 1.86 15.14
CA GLY A 25 43.75 2.64 14.13
C GLY A 25 43.85 2.16 12.68
N GLY A 26 43.17 1.06 12.36
CA GLY A 26 42.70 0.79 11.01
C GLY A 26 41.26 1.28 10.86
N THR A 27 41.06 2.37 10.14
CA THR A 27 39.74 2.84 9.72
C THR A 27 39.07 1.73 8.92
N ILE A 28 38.00 1.12 9.47
CA ILE A 28 37.15 0.20 8.71
C ILE A 28 36.38 1.06 7.72
N ASP A 29 36.92 1.14 6.51
CA ASP A 29 36.32 1.77 5.36
C ASP A 29 35.10 0.92 4.94
N THR A 30 33.98 1.15 5.62
CA THR A 30 32.71 0.54 5.26
C THR A 30 32.25 1.28 4.01
N GLN A 31 32.55 0.72 2.83
CA GLN A 31 31.96 1.16 1.58
C GLN A 31 30.43 1.08 1.69
N VAL A 32 29.81 2.18 2.12
CA VAL A 32 28.41 2.47 1.82
C VAL A 32 28.36 2.50 0.31
N ALA A 33 27.79 1.47 -0.31
CA ALA A 33 27.51 1.47 -1.75
C ALA A 33 26.82 2.81 -2.07
N LEU A 34 27.50 3.65 -2.84
CA LEU A 34 27.02 4.98 -3.18
C LEU A 34 25.63 4.83 -3.79
N PHE A 35 24.67 5.54 -3.21
CA PHE A 35 23.32 5.66 -3.72
C PHE A 35 23.38 6.19 -5.17
N ASP A 36 23.22 5.30 -6.15
CA ASP A 36 23.29 5.67 -7.57
C ASP A 36 21.90 6.12 -8.05
N SER A 37 21.61 7.39 -7.77
CA SER A 37 20.36 8.02 -8.16
C SER A 37 20.16 8.10 -9.68
N GLU A 38 21.24 8.04 -10.45
CA GLU A 38 21.22 8.11 -11.92
C GLU A 38 20.85 6.75 -12.53
N ALA A 39 21.41 5.66 -12.01
CA ALA A 39 21.06 4.30 -12.44
C ALA A 39 19.56 4.02 -12.32
N GLN A 40 18.93 4.45 -11.23
CA GLN A 40 17.49 4.28 -11.01
C GLN A 40 16.62 5.00 -12.05
N LEU A 41 17.13 6.05 -12.69
CA LEU A 41 16.39 6.87 -13.66
C LEU A 41 16.86 6.69 -15.10
N ARG A 42 17.84 5.83 -15.36
CA ARG A 42 18.43 5.66 -16.71
C ARG A 42 17.36 5.38 -17.77
N VAL A 43 16.51 4.36 -17.57
CA VAL A 43 15.45 4.01 -18.54
C VAL A 43 14.42 5.14 -18.68
N PHE A 44 14.04 5.77 -17.57
CA PHE A 44 13.15 6.93 -17.58
C PHE A 44 13.69 8.09 -18.41
N ASN A 45 14.97 8.41 -18.26
CA ASN A 45 15.63 9.48 -19.01
C ASN A 45 15.69 9.14 -20.50
N THR A 46 16.01 7.88 -20.85
CA THR A 46 16.02 7.40 -22.24
C THR A 46 14.63 7.50 -22.88
N VAL A 47 13.58 7.05 -22.20
CA VAL A 47 12.19 7.16 -22.71
C VAL A 47 11.80 8.63 -22.83
N SER A 48 12.02 9.42 -21.76
CA SER A 48 11.62 10.84 -21.71
C SER A 48 12.23 11.70 -22.80
N ARG A 49 13.44 11.36 -23.26
CA ARG A 49 14.13 12.09 -24.34
C ARG A 49 13.32 12.15 -25.65
N PHE A 50 12.48 11.16 -25.91
CA PHE A 50 11.76 11.01 -27.19
C PHE A 50 10.24 11.06 -27.03
N LEU A 51 9.72 11.32 -25.82
CA LEU A 51 8.29 11.48 -25.63
C LEU A 51 7.81 12.78 -26.31
N PRO A 52 6.62 12.77 -26.93
CA PRO A 52 6.02 13.99 -27.43
C PRO A 52 5.70 14.95 -26.27
N GLU A 53 5.68 16.25 -26.57
CA GLU A 53 5.22 17.25 -25.62
C GLU A 53 3.77 16.95 -25.21
N GLY A 54 3.54 16.85 -23.89
CA GLY A 54 2.20 16.78 -23.32
C GLY A 54 1.70 18.16 -22.92
N ASN A 55 0.44 18.25 -22.49
CA ASN A 55 -0.02 19.46 -21.80
C ASN A 55 0.74 19.65 -20.47
N GLU A 56 0.67 20.85 -19.89
CA GLU A 56 1.42 21.18 -18.67
C GLU A 56 1.09 20.28 -17.46
N HIS A 57 -0.13 19.73 -17.40
CA HIS A 57 -0.55 18.82 -16.32
C HIS A 57 0.13 17.46 -16.48
N GLU A 58 0.10 16.89 -17.67
CA GLU A 58 0.78 15.63 -17.99
C GLU A 58 2.29 15.75 -17.81
N VAL A 59 2.89 16.88 -18.24
CA VAL A 59 4.33 17.12 -18.09
C VAL A 59 4.72 17.16 -16.61
N PHE A 60 3.93 17.84 -15.77
CA PHE A 60 4.15 17.86 -14.33
C PHE A 60 4.07 16.45 -13.74
N TRP A 61 2.96 15.74 -13.99
CA TRP A 61 2.72 14.42 -13.41
C TRP A 61 3.74 13.38 -13.88
N TRP A 62 4.17 13.44 -15.15
CA TRP A 62 5.25 12.60 -15.67
C TRP A 62 6.58 12.87 -14.96
N LYS A 63 6.95 14.14 -14.78
CA LYS A 63 8.20 14.52 -14.09
C LYS A 63 8.22 14.05 -12.64
N VAL A 64 7.10 14.10 -11.92
CA VAL A 64 7.02 13.63 -10.53
C VAL A 64 6.91 12.11 -10.48
N THR A 65 5.78 11.60 -10.97
CA THR A 65 5.36 10.23 -10.70
C THR A 65 6.02 9.22 -11.65
N GLY A 66 6.39 9.64 -12.86
CA GLY A 66 7.18 8.83 -13.78
C GLY A 66 8.56 8.47 -13.22
N ARG A 67 9.22 9.43 -12.53
CA ARG A 67 10.46 9.16 -11.79
C ARG A 67 10.23 8.17 -10.66
N HIS A 68 9.15 8.32 -9.88
CA HIS A 68 8.84 7.40 -8.79
C HIS A 68 8.69 5.96 -9.28
N VAL A 69 7.85 5.73 -10.30
CA VAL A 69 7.62 4.37 -10.82
C VAL A 69 8.86 3.78 -11.49
N ALA A 70 9.71 4.62 -12.11
CA ALA A 70 11.01 4.17 -12.63
C ALA A 70 11.93 3.65 -11.52
N ARG A 71 12.08 4.42 -10.43
CA ARG A 71 12.86 3.98 -9.25
C ARG A 71 12.31 2.69 -8.66
N MET A 72 10.97 2.58 -8.57
CA MET A 72 10.31 1.38 -8.04
C MET A 72 10.66 0.15 -8.87
N MET A 73 10.53 0.22 -10.19
CA MET A 73 10.81 -0.91 -11.08
C MET A 73 12.30 -1.26 -11.11
N HIS A 74 13.18 -0.26 -11.07
CA HIS A 74 14.63 -0.47 -10.99
C HIS A 74 15.00 -1.26 -9.73
N GLU A 75 14.60 -0.76 -8.55
CA GLU A 75 14.93 -1.40 -7.27
C GLU A 75 14.26 -2.77 -7.12
N ALA A 76 13.07 -2.95 -7.69
CA ALA A 76 12.38 -4.24 -7.70
C ALA A 76 12.97 -5.25 -8.72
N GLY A 77 13.99 -4.86 -9.50
CA GLY A 77 14.70 -5.76 -10.41
C GLY A 77 13.93 -6.13 -11.68
N TYR A 78 13.13 -5.20 -12.20
CA TYR A 78 12.48 -5.33 -13.51
C TYR A 78 13.54 -5.20 -14.61
N SER A 79 13.41 -5.97 -15.69
CA SER A 79 14.31 -5.81 -16.84
C SER A 79 14.15 -4.42 -17.48
N GLU A 80 15.19 -3.89 -18.11
CA GLU A 80 15.13 -2.58 -18.77
C GLU A 80 14.04 -2.53 -19.85
N GLN A 81 13.85 -3.62 -20.58
CA GLN A 81 12.77 -3.76 -21.57
C GLN A 81 11.40 -3.58 -20.90
N ARG A 82 11.16 -4.27 -19.77
CA ARG A 82 9.89 -4.18 -19.04
C ARG A 82 9.70 -2.80 -18.41
N GLN A 83 10.78 -2.17 -17.92
CA GLN A 83 10.75 -0.79 -17.45
C GLN A 83 10.31 0.16 -18.56
N GLY A 84 10.88 0.03 -19.77
CA GLY A 84 10.52 0.86 -20.92
C GLY A 84 9.05 0.70 -21.31
N GLU A 85 8.57 -0.54 -21.41
CA GLU A 85 7.17 -0.86 -21.70
C GLU A 85 6.21 -0.24 -20.68
N LEU A 86 6.45 -0.47 -19.39
CA LEU A 86 5.59 0.02 -18.32
C LEU A 86 5.67 1.53 -18.15
N LEU A 87 6.81 2.16 -18.44
CA LEU A 87 6.92 3.62 -18.49
C LEU A 87 6.09 4.24 -19.60
N LEU A 88 6.07 3.63 -20.79
CA LEU A 88 5.21 4.06 -21.89
C LEU A 88 3.73 3.87 -21.53
N PHE A 89 3.38 2.69 -21.00
CA PHE A 89 2.03 2.44 -20.49
C PHE A 89 1.64 3.49 -19.44
N TYR A 90 2.51 3.77 -18.46
CA TYR A 90 2.25 4.77 -17.43
C TYR A 90 2.06 6.18 -18.01
N ARG A 91 2.93 6.60 -18.95
CA ARG A 91 2.87 7.90 -19.61
C ARG A 91 1.58 8.13 -20.39
N PHE A 92 1.10 7.11 -21.10
CA PHE A 92 -0.06 7.25 -22.00
C PHE A 92 -1.39 6.82 -21.37
N VAL A 93 -1.35 5.91 -20.39
CA VAL A 93 -2.55 5.33 -19.77
C VAL A 93 -2.80 5.88 -18.37
N VAL A 94 -1.79 6.20 -17.57
CA VAL A 94 -2.01 6.64 -16.18
C VAL A 94 -1.91 8.16 -16.04
N VAL A 95 -0.81 8.76 -16.53
CA VAL A 95 -0.53 10.20 -16.36
C VAL A 95 -1.67 11.12 -16.81
N PRO A 96 -2.36 10.90 -17.94
CA PRO A 96 -3.46 11.77 -18.38
C PRO A 96 -4.67 11.76 -17.43
N ARG A 97 -4.79 10.78 -16.53
CA ARG A 97 -5.89 10.63 -15.57
C ARG A 97 -5.57 11.17 -14.18
N LEU A 98 -4.37 11.71 -13.97
CA LEU A 98 -3.99 12.29 -12.67
C LEU A 98 -4.53 13.73 -12.49
N GLY A 99 -5.30 14.24 -13.45
CA GLY A 99 -5.97 15.53 -13.35
C GLY A 99 -5.01 16.73 -13.45
N PRO A 100 -5.49 17.94 -13.09
CA PRO A 100 -4.70 19.16 -13.16
C PRO A 100 -3.44 19.10 -12.28
N LYS A 101 -2.37 19.76 -12.72
CA LYS A 101 -1.19 19.94 -11.86
C LYS A 101 -1.55 20.76 -10.60
N PRO A 102 -0.95 20.46 -9.44
CA PRO A 102 -1.06 21.30 -8.26
C PRO A 102 -0.64 22.75 -8.54
N THR A 103 -1.37 23.71 -7.98
CA THR A 103 -1.04 25.14 -7.98
C THR A 103 -0.70 25.67 -6.58
N SER A 104 -0.99 24.89 -5.54
CA SER A 104 -0.63 25.12 -4.15
C SER A 104 -0.45 23.78 -3.43
N GLY A 105 -0.14 23.84 -2.12
CA GLY A 105 -0.14 22.68 -1.24
C GLY A 105 -1.52 22.12 -0.91
N ASP A 106 -2.59 22.73 -1.43
CA ASP A 106 -3.97 22.29 -1.23
C ASP A 106 -4.58 21.77 -2.54
N PRO A 107 -5.15 20.55 -2.55
CA PRO A 107 -5.80 20.02 -3.74
C PRO A 107 -7.14 20.71 -4.01
N SER A 108 -7.41 21.06 -5.28
CA SER A 108 -8.73 21.54 -5.71
C SER A 108 -9.81 20.47 -5.58
N PHE A 109 -9.42 19.21 -5.77
CA PHE A 109 -10.23 18.04 -5.50
C PHE A 109 -9.44 17.06 -4.63
N ARG A 110 -9.92 16.79 -3.42
CA ARG A 110 -9.24 15.90 -2.48
C ARG A 110 -9.57 14.44 -2.81
N SER A 111 -8.62 13.75 -3.44
CA SER A 111 -8.74 12.33 -3.74
C SER A 111 -9.00 11.48 -2.49
N ARG A 112 -9.73 10.37 -2.69
CA ARG A 112 -9.96 9.30 -1.72
C ARG A 112 -8.86 8.24 -1.71
N VAL A 113 -7.76 8.42 -2.43
CA VAL A 113 -6.59 7.55 -2.28
C VAL A 113 -6.03 7.66 -0.85
N ALA A 114 -5.94 6.51 -0.17
CA ALA A 114 -5.47 6.38 1.20
C ALA A 114 -6.18 7.36 2.18
N PRO A 115 -7.52 7.26 2.31
CA PRO A 115 -8.30 8.24 3.08
C PRO A 115 -7.83 8.27 4.54
N GLY A 116 -7.55 9.46 5.04
CA GLY A 116 -7.05 9.70 6.41
C GLY A 116 -5.55 10.03 6.49
N VAL A 117 -4.70 9.37 5.69
CA VAL A 117 -3.25 9.61 5.64
C VAL A 117 -2.79 10.29 4.34
N GLY A 118 -3.63 10.20 3.30
CA GLY A 118 -3.44 10.86 2.01
C GLY A 118 -3.53 12.39 2.10
N ASP A 119 -2.69 13.06 1.31
CA ASP A 119 -2.70 14.52 1.15
C ASP A 119 -3.73 15.01 0.12
N GLY A 120 -4.54 14.10 -0.42
CA GLY A 120 -5.49 14.37 -1.51
C GLY A 120 -4.92 14.14 -2.91
N GLY A 121 -3.69 13.65 -3.02
CA GLY A 121 -3.09 13.17 -4.27
C GLY A 121 -3.88 12.03 -4.92
N PRO A 122 -4.06 12.01 -6.26
CA PRO A 122 -4.85 11.01 -6.98
C PRO A 122 -4.15 9.67 -7.17
N ILE A 123 -3.00 9.44 -6.54
CA ILE A 123 -2.22 8.22 -6.74
C ILE A 123 -1.45 7.82 -5.49
N GLY A 124 -1.44 6.53 -5.21
CA GLY A 124 -0.55 5.90 -4.25
C GLY A 124 0.08 4.65 -4.84
N TYR A 125 1.12 4.19 -4.15
CA TYR A 125 2.02 3.15 -4.61
C TYR A 125 2.04 1.97 -3.65
N SER A 126 2.24 0.78 -4.19
CA SER A 126 2.44 -0.40 -3.38
C SER A 126 3.63 -1.23 -3.85
N TRP A 127 4.33 -1.79 -2.87
CA TRP A 127 5.45 -2.71 -3.04
C TRP A 127 5.11 -4.00 -2.33
N ARG A 128 4.81 -5.06 -3.10
CA ARG A 128 4.53 -6.38 -2.54
C ARG A 128 5.80 -7.21 -2.56
N TRP A 129 6.30 -7.51 -1.37
CA TRP A 129 7.64 -8.07 -1.14
C TRP A 129 7.81 -9.53 -1.59
N GLY A 130 6.71 -10.24 -1.79
CA GLY A 130 6.72 -11.68 -2.01
C GLY A 130 7.05 -12.48 -0.75
N THR A 131 7.04 -13.81 -0.89
CA THR A 131 7.33 -14.77 0.18
C THR A 131 8.47 -15.67 -0.29
N GLY A 132 9.72 -15.34 0.05
CA GLY A 132 10.91 -16.16 -0.22
C GLY A 132 12.14 -15.37 -0.67
N ILE A 133 13.32 -16.00 -0.60
CA ILE A 133 14.62 -15.35 -0.89
C ILE A 133 14.80 -14.92 -2.35
N ASN A 134 14.04 -15.52 -3.27
CA ASN A 134 14.11 -15.25 -4.72
C ASN A 134 12.85 -14.53 -5.24
N SER A 135 11.93 -14.12 -4.37
CA SER A 135 10.73 -13.43 -4.85
C SER A 135 11.08 -12.04 -5.34
N LYS A 136 10.64 -11.70 -6.55
CA LYS A 136 10.73 -10.32 -7.04
C LYS A 136 9.54 -9.51 -6.56
N PRO A 137 9.74 -8.28 -6.09
CA PRO A 137 8.62 -7.44 -5.70
C PRO A 137 7.67 -7.12 -6.86
N LEU A 138 6.37 -7.18 -6.58
CA LEU A 138 5.32 -6.70 -7.49
C LEU A 138 5.05 -5.22 -7.19
N ILE A 139 5.05 -4.40 -8.24
CA ILE A 139 4.78 -2.98 -8.14
C ILE A 139 3.31 -2.75 -8.43
N ARG A 140 2.65 -1.95 -7.59
CA ARG A 140 1.26 -1.57 -7.79
C ARG A 140 1.06 -0.06 -7.69
N HIS A 141 0.02 0.40 -8.36
CA HIS A 141 -0.49 1.75 -8.21
C HIS A 141 -2.00 1.67 -7.99
N TYR A 142 -2.52 2.53 -7.13
CA TYR A 142 -3.95 2.73 -6.97
C TYR A 142 -4.20 4.21 -7.23
N VAL A 143 -5.07 4.45 -8.21
CA VAL A 143 -5.28 5.74 -8.83
C VAL A 143 -6.75 6.09 -8.66
N GLU A 144 -7.00 7.36 -8.39
CA GLU A 144 -8.29 7.97 -8.62
C GLU A 144 -8.20 8.82 -9.88
N PRO A 145 -8.71 8.34 -11.02
CA PRO A 145 -8.87 9.14 -12.21
C PRO A 145 -9.62 10.44 -11.93
N ILE A 146 -9.06 11.55 -12.37
CA ILE A 146 -9.63 12.89 -12.30
C ILE A 146 -9.78 13.39 -13.74
N GLY A 147 -11.01 13.74 -14.12
CA GLY A 147 -11.36 14.35 -15.40
C GLY A 147 -11.99 15.73 -15.23
N ASN A 148 -12.45 16.31 -16.34
CA ASN A 148 -12.98 17.68 -16.36
C ASN A 148 -14.28 17.87 -15.55
N LEU A 149 -15.02 16.78 -15.28
CA LEU A 149 -16.27 16.82 -14.54
C LEU A 149 -16.11 16.46 -13.06
N THR A 150 -14.94 15.96 -12.66
CA THR A 150 -14.66 15.51 -11.29
C THR A 150 -14.91 16.64 -10.28
N GLY A 151 -15.72 16.35 -9.25
CA GLY A 151 -16.04 17.30 -8.20
C GLY A 151 -17.09 18.35 -8.58
N THR A 152 -17.60 18.33 -9.82
CA THR A 152 -18.71 19.17 -10.24
C THR A 152 -20.06 18.49 -9.96
N ALA A 153 -21.16 19.24 -10.01
CA ALA A 153 -22.51 18.68 -9.90
C ALA A 153 -22.86 17.68 -11.01
N ALA A 154 -22.13 17.66 -12.14
CA ALA A 154 -22.33 16.72 -13.23
C ALA A 154 -21.69 15.34 -12.96
N ASP A 155 -20.72 15.25 -12.05
CA ASP A 155 -20.11 13.99 -11.61
C ASP A 155 -19.83 13.99 -10.09
N PRO A 156 -20.88 13.96 -9.26
CA PRO A 156 -20.76 14.06 -7.81
C PRO A 156 -20.09 12.82 -7.17
N LEU A 157 -19.96 11.72 -7.92
CA LEU A 157 -19.35 10.47 -7.48
C LEU A 157 -17.98 10.20 -8.12
N ASN A 158 -17.44 11.15 -8.89
CA ASN A 158 -16.21 10.99 -9.67
C ASN A 158 -16.15 9.66 -10.46
N GLU A 159 -17.25 9.26 -11.08
CA GLU A 159 -17.36 7.95 -11.72
C GLU A 159 -17.03 7.97 -13.21
N ILE A 160 -17.07 9.13 -13.87
CA ILE A 160 -16.90 9.22 -15.33
C ILE A 160 -15.47 8.87 -15.72
N ALA A 161 -14.48 9.57 -15.16
CA ALA A 161 -13.06 9.34 -15.48
C ALA A 161 -12.60 7.93 -15.06
N ASN A 162 -13.14 7.41 -13.96
CA ASN A 162 -12.90 6.04 -13.50
C ASN A 162 -13.40 5.00 -14.51
N LYS A 163 -14.65 5.14 -14.97
CA LYS A 163 -15.25 4.23 -15.97
C LYS A 163 -14.53 4.30 -17.30
N GLU A 164 -14.15 5.50 -17.74
CA GLU A 164 -13.36 5.70 -18.98
C GLU A 164 -12.00 5.00 -18.90
N MET A 165 -11.28 5.12 -17.78
CA MET A 165 -10.01 4.41 -17.58
C MET A 165 -10.21 2.89 -17.61
N LEU A 166 -11.18 2.35 -16.86
CA LEU A 166 -11.46 0.91 -16.85
C LEU A 166 -11.81 0.40 -18.25
N TRP A 167 -12.64 1.13 -18.99
CA TRP A 167 -13.02 0.81 -20.36
C TRP A 167 -11.82 0.77 -21.31
N GLU A 168 -10.89 1.73 -21.21
CA GLU A 168 -9.64 1.70 -21.98
C GLU A 168 -8.76 0.50 -21.61
N LEU A 169 -8.60 0.23 -20.32
CA LEU A 169 -7.81 -0.92 -19.84
C LEU A 169 -8.37 -2.25 -20.37
N GLY A 170 -9.69 -2.42 -20.38
CA GLY A 170 -10.35 -3.60 -20.96
C GLY A 170 -10.15 -3.76 -22.46
N LYS A 171 -9.76 -2.71 -23.20
CA LYS A 171 -9.43 -2.80 -24.63
C LYS A 171 -7.97 -3.16 -24.87
N ILE A 172 -7.06 -2.60 -24.08
CA ILE A 172 -5.62 -2.69 -24.34
C ILE A 172 -4.95 -3.86 -23.58
N LEU A 173 -5.58 -4.37 -22.52
CA LEU A 173 -5.05 -5.49 -21.73
C LEU A 173 -5.84 -6.77 -21.97
N PRO A 174 -5.26 -7.80 -22.62
CA PRO A 174 -5.98 -9.00 -23.04
C PRO A 174 -6.48 -9.86 -21.88
N THR A 175 -5.91 -9.72 -20.70
CA THR A 175 -6.30 -10.46 -19.48
C THR A 175 -7.39 -9.77 -18.68
N THR A 176 -7.76 -8.53 -19.04
CA THR A 176 -8.74 -7.74 -18.30
C THR A 176 -10.16 -8.06 -18.76
N SER A 177 -11.03 -8.41 -17.80
CA SER A 177 -12.48 -8.48 -18.01
C SER A 177 -13.18 -7.58 -17.01
N LEU A 178 -14.17 -6.83 -17.49
CA LEU A 178 -14.92 -5.87 -16.67
C LEU A 178 -16.32 -6.37 -16.28
N ASP A 179 -16.70 -7.58 -16.68
CA ASP A 179 -18.07 -8.07 -16.51
C ASP A 179 -18.49 -8.11 -15.04
N LEU A 180 -17.59 -8.58 -14.17
CA LEU A 180 -17.85 -8.68 -12.74
C LEU A 180 -17.92 -7.31 -12.07
N VAL A 181 -16.99 -6.40 -12.39
CA VAL A 181 -17.02 -5.06 -11.79
C VAL A 181 -18.30 -4.34 -12.15
N TRP A 182 -18.80 -4.45 -13.39
CA TRP A 182 -20.04 -3.78 -13.78
C TRP A 182 -21.27 -4.33 -13.09
N LYS A 183 -21.34 -5.66 -12.90
CA LYS A 183 -22.42 -6.28 -12.15
C LYS A 183 -22.40 -5.81 -10.69
N PHE A 184 -21.25 -5.87 -10.01
CA PHE A 184 -21.15 -5.37 -8.63
C PHE A 184 -21.39 -3.86 -8.52
N ALA A 185 -20.92 -3.06 -9.48
CA ALA A 185 -21.11 -1.61 -9.48
C ALA A 185 -22.60 -1.23 -9.54
N ALA A 186 -23.42 -1.98 -10.28
CA ALA A 186 -24.86 -1.76 -10.32
C ALA A 186 -25.54 -1.91 -8.95
N HIS A 187 -25.01 -2.79 -8.09
CA HIS A 187 -25.52 -3.04 -6.74
C HIS A 187 -24.95 -2.09 -5.68
N ILE A 188 -23.66 -1.73 -5.81
CA ILE A 188 -22.93 -0.96 -4.77
C ILE A 188 -23.07 0.55 -4.96
N ARG A 189 -23.26 1.02 -6.20
CA ARG A 189 -23.26 2.45 -6.51
C ARG A 189 -24.22 3.22 -5.58
N PRO A 190 -23.76 4.32 -4.95
CA PRO A 190 -24.63 5.15 -4.12
C PRO A 190 -25.87 5.65 -4.85
N THR A 191 -27.04 5.50 -4.23
CA THR A 191 -28.29 6.06 -4.75
C THR A 191 -28.54 7.41 -4.10
N LEU A 192 -28.29 8.50 -4.83
CA LEU A 192 -28.33 9.89 -4.32
C LEU A 192 -29.75 10.44 -4.15
N THR A 193 -30.68 9.64 -3.62
CA THR A 193 -32.11 9.98 -3.50
C THR A 193 -32.44 10.75 -2.22
N ASP A 194 -31.73 10.48 -1.12
CA ASP A 194 -31.97 11.08 0.20
C ASP A 194 -30.81 11.97 0.65
N GLU A 195 -31.08 12.83 1.64
CA GLU A 195 -30.11 13.81 2.13
C GLU A 195 -28.91 13.16 2.84
N ALA A 196 -29.15 12.15 3.67
CA ALA A 196 -28.07 11.49 4.42
C ALA A 196 -27.05 10.84 3.48
N THR A 197 -27.51 10.27 2.36
CA THR A 197 -26.64 9.76 1.30
C THR A 197 -25.90 10.87 0.56
N ARG A 198 -26.56 12.00 0.26
CA ARG A 198 -25.92 13.16 -0.39
C ARG A 198 -24.82 13.79 0.47
N GLU A 199 -25.01 13.87 1.79
CA GLU A 199 -24.03 14.43 2.73
C GLU A 199 -22.71 13.65 2.76
N VAL A 200 -22.76 12.34 2.54
CA VAL A 200 -21.58 11.45 2.57
C VAL A 200 -21.09 11.03 1.18
N ALA A 201 -21.74 11.55 0.12
CA ALA A 201 -21.40 11.28 -1.25
C ALA A 201 -19.98 11.77 -1.61
N GLY A 202 -19.45 11.21 -2.68
CA GLY A 202 -18.14 11.53 -3.24
C GLY A 202 -17.64 10.30 -3.99
N SER A 203 -16.34 10.23 -4.24
CA SER A 203 -15.78 9.22 -5.14
C SER A 203 -16.23 7.80 -4.81
N SER A 204 -16.87 7.16 -5.79
CA SER A 204 -17.42 5.82 -5.67
C SER A 204 -16.50 4.76 -6.28
N MET A 205 -15.43 5.17 -6.98
CA MET A 205 -14.54 4.27 -7.70
C MET A 205 -13.07 4.64 -7.53
N LEU A 206 -12.21 3.62 -7.55
CA LEU A 206 -10.75 3.72 -7.68
C LEU A 206 -10.26 2.63 -8.65
N VAL A 207 -9.09 2.82 -9.26
CA VAL A 207 -8.47 1.84 -10.15
C VAL A 207 -7.13 1.38 -9.59
N GLY A 208 -6.98 0.08 -9.39
CA GLY A 208 -5.73 -0.58 -9.01
C GLY A 208 -5.06 -1.23 -10.22
N LEU A 209 -3.75 -1.10 -10.31
CA LEU A 209 -2.91 -1.72 -11.32
C LEU A 209 -1.78 -2.49 -10.63
N GLU A 210 -1.57 -3.74 -11.02
CA GLU A 210 -0.44 -4.57 -10.58
C GLU A 210 0.44 -4.92 -11.76
N TRP A 211 1.72 -4.59 -11.66
CA TRP A 211 2.71 -4.85 -12.68
C TRP A 211 3.52 -6.08 -12.29
N SER A 212 3.58 -7.06 -13.18
CA SER A 212 4.44 -8.22 -12.99
C SER A 212 5.89 -7.95 -13.48
N PRO A 213 6.92 -8.39 -12.72
CA PRO A 213 8.32 -8.26 -13.12
C PRO A 213 8.79 -9.36 -14.10
N GLY A 214 7.99 -10.40 -14.31
CA GLY A 214 8.40 -11.67 -14.95
C GLY A 214 7.87 -11.86 -16.38
N GLU A 215 8.09 -13.07 -16.90
CA GLU A 215 7.78 -13.47 -18.29
C GLU A 215 6.30 -13.33 -18.67
N SER A 216 5.38 -13.34 -17.70
CA SER A 216 3.96 -13.13 -17.97
C SER A 216 3.69 -11.74 -18.57
N GLY A 217 4.50 -10.73 -18.23
CA GLY A 217 4.37 -9.37 -18.77
C GLY A 217 3.00 -8.72 -18.53
N THR A 218 2.21 -9.24 -17.59
CA THR A 218 0.84 -8.79 -17.37
C THR A 218 0.78 -7.50 -16.55
N VAL A 219 -0.22 -6.69 -16.87
CA VAL A 219 -0.75 -5.64 -15.99
C VAL A 219 -2.13 -6.13 -15.54
N ASP A 220 -2.26 -6.47 -14.27
CA ASP A 220 -3.54 -6.89 -13.71
C ASP A 220 -4.31 -5.65 -13.24
N VAL A 221 -5.62 -5.65 -13.43
CA VAL A 221 -6.50 -4.51 -13.12
C VAL A 221 -7.43 -4.88 -11.98
N MET A 222 -7.62 -3.96 -11.03
CA MET A 222 -8.60 -4.06 -9.96
C MET A 222 -9.45 -2.79 -9.95
N ALA A 223 -10.71 -2.91 -9.57
CA ALA A 223 -11.60 -1.77 -9.36
C ALA A 223 -12.05 -1.70 -7.91
N GLY A 224 -11.78 -0.58 -7.26
CA GLY A 224 -12.41 -0.22 -5.99
C GLY A 224 -13.81 0.31 -6.25
N LEU A 225 -14.81 -0.17 -5.50
CA LEU A 225 -16.18 0.30 -5.48
C LEU A 225 -16.50 0.75 -4.04
N MET A 226 -17.10 1.92 -3.89
CA MET A 226 -17.34 2.53 -2.60
C MET A 226 -18.76 3.06 -2.48
N THR A 227 -19.39 2.77 -1.35
CA THR A 227 -20.60 3.44 -0.88
C THR A 227 -20.45 3.86 0.57
N ARG A 228 -20.93 5.06 0.88
CA ARG A 228 -21.02 5.56 2.25
C ARG A 228 -22.46 5.80 2.70
N ALA A 229 -23.43 5.52 1.83
CA ALA A 229 -24.85 5.65 2.16
C ALA A 229 -25.16 4.73 3.35
N PRO A 230 -25.54 5.27 4.53
CA PRO A 230 -25.65 4.45 5.74
C PRO A 230 -26.58 3.25 5.59
N GLY A 231 -27.73 3.43 4.94
CA GLY A 231 -28.67 2.34 4.65
C GLY A 231 -28.09 1.26 3.75
N GLN A 232 -27.37 1.64 2.68
CA GLN A 232 -26.72 0.65 1.83
C GLN A 232 -25.60 -0.08 2.57
N VAL A 233 -24.78 0.64 3.35
CA VAL A 233 -23.67 0.04 4.11
C VAL A 233 -24.17 -1.03 5.09
N SER A 234 -25.28 -0.79 5.79
CA SER A 234 -25.89 -1.78 6.69
C SER A 234 -26.42 -3.02 5.97
N GLU A 235 -26.73 -2.92 4.68
CA GLU A 235 -27.29 -4.02 3.87
C GLU A 235 -26.23 -4.76 3.04
N LEU A 236 -24.95 -4.34 3.10
CA LEU A 236 -23.90 -4.91 2.27
C LEU A 236 -23.75 -6.42 2.44
N MET A 237 -23.60 -6.87 3.69
CA MET A 237 -23.34 -8.29 4.00
C MET A 237 -24.59 -9.17 3.87
N SER A 238 -25.77 -8.63 4.16
CA SER A 238 -27.03 -9.39 4.24
C SER A 238 -27.79 -9.45 2.92
N THR A 239 -27.69 -8.42 2.08
CA THR A 239 -28.53 -8.27 0.88
C THR A 239 -27.72 -7.93 -0.38
N ILE A 240 -26.92 -6.87 -0.36
CA ILE A 240 -26.28 -6.33 -1.57
C ILE A 240 -25.22 -7.28 -2.12
N PHE A 241 -24.29 -7.78 -1.30
CA PHE A 241 -23.28 -8.73 -1.76
C PHE A 241 -23.88 -10.07 -2.21
N PRO A 242 -24.83 -10.70 -1.49
CA PRO A 242 -25.52 -11.89 -1.98
C PRO A 242 -26.16 -11.70 -3.36
N ASN A 243 -26.85 -10.58 -3.59
CA ASN A 243 -27.48 -10.29 -4.88
C ASN A 243 -26.46 -10.01 -5.98
N ALA A 244 -25.43 -9.21 -5.68
CA ALA A 244 -24.32 -8.97 -6.60
C ALA A 244 -23.60 -10.27 -6.99
N MET A 245 -23.39 -11.19 -6.04
CA MET A 245 -22.81 -12.50 -6.33
C MET A 245 -23.70 -13.35 -7.25
N ARG A 246 -25.01 -13.40 -7.00
CA ARG A 246 -25.94 -14.16 -7.86
C ARG A 246 -25.97 -13.61 -9.29
N ASP A 247 -25.96 -12.29 -9.44
CA ASP A 247 -25.91 -11.67 -10.76
C ASP A 247 -24.55 -11.90 -11.43
N ALA A 248 -23.46 -11.83 -10.67
CA ALA A 248 -22.09 -12.02 -11.15
C ALA A 248 -21.80 -13.44 -11.63
N TYR A 249 -22.11 -14.42 -10.81
CA TYR A 249 -21.66 -15.80 -10.94
C TYR A 249 -22.78 -16.81 -11.25
N GLY A 250 -24.04 -16.39 -11.19
CA GLY A 250 -25.22 -17.24 -11.44
C GLY A 250 -26.11 -17.39 -10.20
N ALA A 251 -27.40 -17.66 -10.42
CA ALA A 251 -28.42 -17.71 -9.37
C ALA A 251 -28.11 -18.73 -8.24
N ASP A 252 -27.47 -19.85 -8.59
CA ASP A 252 -27.13 -20.94 -7.68
C ASP A 252 -25.70 -20.84 -7.11
N VAL A 253 -25.06 -19.68 -7.21
CA VAL A 253 -23.71 -19.47 -6.67
C VAL A 253 -23.64 -19.77 -5.17
N SER A 254 -22.59 -20.46 -4.72
CA SER A 254 -22.33 -20.61 -3.29
C SER A 254 -22.01 -19.26 -2.65
N LEU A 255 -22.66 -19.01 -1.51
CA LEU A 255 -22.43 -17.85 -0.65
C LEU A 255 -21.63 -18.23 0.61
N ASP A 256 -21.09 -19.45 0.70
CA ASP A 256 -20.53 -19.98 1.95
C ASP A 256 -19.36 -19.15 2.49
N CYS A 257 -18.46 -18.68 1.62
CA CYS A 257 -17.38 -17.77 2.02
C CYS A 257 -17.92 -16.48 2.62
N LEU A 258 -18.90 -15.85 1.96
CA LEU A 258 -19.52 -14.61 2.41
C LEU A 258 -20.28 -14.82 3.73
N ASN A 259 -21.04 -15.90 3.84
CA ASN A 259 -21.80 -16.26 5.03
C ASN A 259 -20.88 -16.56 6.21
N THR A 260 -19.73 -17.21 6.00
CA THR A 260 -18.74 -17.46 7.05
C THR A 260 -18.17 -16.15 7.61
N VAL A 261 -17.89 -15.17 6.73
CA VAL A 261 -17.42 -13.84 7.16
C VAL A 261 -18.53 -13.08 7.87
N ARG A 262 -19.77 -13.12 7.35
CA ARG A 262 -20.93 -12.49 7.99
C ARG A 262 -21.18 -13.08 9.38
N ASP A 263 -21.22 -14.41 9.50
CA ASP A 263 -21.39 -15.11 10.77
C ASP A 263 -20.32 -14.69 11.79
N PHE A 264 -19.05 -14.64 11.39
CA PHE A 264 -17.99 -14.16 12.28
C PHE A 264 -18.23 -12.72 12.75
N ILE A 265 -18.57 -11.80 11.85
CA ILE A 265 -18.82 -10.39 12.21
C ILE A 265 -20.03 -10.25 13.15
N GLU A 266 -21.09 -11.02 12.93
CA GLU A 266 -22.36 -10.89 13.64
C GLU A 266 -22.43 -11.67 14.96
N THR A 267 -21.73 -12.80 15.08
CA THR A 267 -21.91 -13.74 16.20
C THR A 267 -20.66 -13.94 17.08
N ASP A 268 -19.47 -13.62 16.58
CA ASP A 268 -18.22 -13.78 17.34
C ASP A 268 -17.97 -12.56 18.26
N PRO A 269 -17.52 -12.76 19.52
CA PRO A 269 -17.17 -11.65 20.42
C PRO A 269 -16.08 -10.72 19.87
N HIS A 270 -15.17 -11.23 19.04
CA HIS A 270 -14.21 -10.37 18.34
C HIS A 270 -14.82 -9.71 17.10
N GLY A 271 -15.82 -10.33 16.49
CA GLY A 271 -16.59 -9.78 15.37
C GLY A 271 -17.32 -8.50 15.71
N SER A 272 -17.86 -8.36 16.94
CA SER A 272 -18.62 -7.18 17.37
C SER A 272 -17.82 -5.87 17.42
N TYR A 273 -16.48 -5.95 17.35
CA TYR A 273 -15.61 -4.76 17.23
C TYR A 273 -15.45 -4.29 15.78
N LEU A 274 -15.91 -5.06 14.80
CA LEU A 274 -15.74 -4.79 13.38
C LEU A 274 -16.88 -3.96 12.80
N THR A 275 -16.51 -2.96 12.00
CA THR A 275 -17.45 -2.11 11.25
C THR A 275 -17.14 -2.19 9.77
N VAL A 276 -18.16 -2.51 8.94
CA VAL A 276 -18.03 -2.53 7.47
C VAL A 276 -17.87 -1.10 6.95
N LEU A 277 -16.83 -0.85 6.15
CA LEU A 277 -16.47 0.49 5.68
C LEU A 277 -17.20 0.94 4.41
N GLY A 278 -17.96 0.04 3.77
CA GLY A 278 -18.58 0.30 2.49
C GLY A 278 -17.61 0.38 1.30
N THR A 279 -16.37 -0.06 1.50
CA THR A 279 -15.36 -0.20 0.43
C THR A 279 -15.26 -1.65 0.01
N THR A 280 -15.24 -1.88 -1.30
CA THR A 280 -15.00 -3.18 -1.93
C THR A 280 -13.95 -3.04 -3.01
N ALA A 281 -13.13 -4.05 -3.25
CA ALA A 281 -12.24 -4.10 -4.41
C ALA A 281 -12.45 -5.39 -5.17
N ILE A 282 -12.49 -5.33 -6.50
CA ILE A 282 -12.80 -6.45 -7.39
C ILE A 282 -11.65 -6.63 -8.37
N ASP A 283 -11.18 -7.86 -8.52
CA ASP A 283 -10.19 -8.21 -9.52
C ASP A 283 -10.87 -8.19 -10.92
N CYS A 284 -10.41 -7.35 -11.85
CA CYS A 284 -10.98 -7.20 -13.20
C CYS A 284 -10.44 -8.29 -14.14
N CYS A 285 -10.77 -9.54 -13.85
CA CYS A 285 -10.39 -10.71 -14.63
C CYS A 285 -11.58 -11.67 -14.74
N LYS A 286 -11.35 -12.86 -15.33
CA LYS A 286 -12.44 -13.81 -15.58
C LYS A 286 -13.10 -14.27 -14.27
N PRO A 287 -14.41 -14.59 -14.29
CA PRO A 287 -15.17 -14.96 -13.09
C PRO A 287 -14.57 -16.14 -12.30
N GLU A 288 -13.86 -17.06 -12.97
CA GLU A 288 -13.32 -18.26 -12.33
C GLU A 288 -12.15 -17.94 -11.39
N THR A 289 -11.55 -16.76 -11.51
CA THR A 289 -10.40 -16.33 -10.71
C THR A 289 -10.63 -15.01 -9.99
N SER A 290 -11.62 -14.23 -10.41
CA SER A 290 -11.92 -12.93 -9.82
C SER A 290 -12.48 -13.09 -8.40
N ARG A 291 -12.03 -12.20 -7.53
CA ARG A 291 -12.44 -12.12 -6.13
C ARG A 291 -12.91 -10.72 -5.85
N PHE A 292 -13.81 -10.58 -4.88
CA PHE A 292 -14.10 -9.28 -4.30
C PHE A 292 -13.67 -9.24 -2.83
N LYS A 293 -13.29 -8.05 -2.37
CA LYS A 293 -12.73 -7.82 -1.04
C LYS A 293 -13.71 -7.03 -0.21
N VAL A 294 -14.10 -7.52 0.97
CA VAL A 294 -14.92 -6.76 1.92
C VAL A 294 -14.01 -6.09 2.94
N TYR A 295 -14.05 -4.76 3.02
CA TYR A 295 -13.22 -4.00 3.95
C TYR A 295 -13.98 -3.65 5.24
N VAL A 296 -13.34 -3.91 6.37
CA VAL A 296 -13.82 -3.58 7.71
C VAL A 296 -12.73 -2.82 8.49
N THR A 297 -13.14 -2.05 9.49
CA THR A 297 -12.25 -1.48 10.50
C THR A 297 -12.59 -2.05 11.87
N THR A 298 -11.69 -1.92 12.84
CA THR A 298 -11.90 -2.37 14.22
C THR A 298 -11.75 -1.23 15.21
N SER A 299 -12.49 -1.28 16.31
CA SER A 299 -12.30 -0.44 17.49
C SER A 299 -11.40 -1.06 18.56
N ASN A 300 -10.93 -2.30 18.39
CA ASN A 300 -10.04 -3.00 19.32
C ASN A 300 -8.70 -3.34 18.65
N THR A 301 -7.60 -2.95 19.28
CA THR A 301 -6.24 -3.10 18.75
C THR A 301 -5.35 -4.04 19.57
N SER A 302 -5.92 -4.85 20.45
CA SER A 302 -5.17 -5.92 21.13
C SER A 302 -4.70 -6.97 20.14
N PHE A 303 -3.58 -7.62 20.42
CA PHE A 303 -3.08 -8.66 19.54
C PHE A 303 -3.99 -9.89 19.53
N ASP A 304 -4.62 -10.24 20.66
CA ASP A 304 -5.60 -11.34 20.73
C ASP A 304 -6.77 -11.09 19.76
N HIS A 305 -7.29 -9.86 19.71
CA HIS A 305 -8.33 -9.51 18.75
C HIS A 305 -7.82 -9.57 17.31
N ILE A 306 -6.64 -9.02 17.02
CA ILE A 306 -6.04 -9.10 15.67
C ILE A 306 -5.88 -10.56 15.23
N ALA A 307 -5.39 -11.44 16.10
CA ALA A 307 -5.22 -12.86 15.82
C ALA A 307 -6.58 -13.56 15.60
N ALA A 308 -7.60 -13.23 16.39
CA ALA A 308 -8.95 -13.74 16.21
C ALA A 308 -9.53 -13.34 14.84
N VAL A 309 -9.40 -12.09 14.42
CA VAL A 309 -9.89 -11.65 13.10
C VAL A 309 -9.13 -12.32 11.96
N MET A 310 -7.79 -12.41 12.05
CA MET A 310 -6.94 -13.07 11.04
C MET A 310 -7.23 -14.58 10.88
N THR A 311 -7.85 -15.19 11.89
CA THR A 311 -8.25 -16.61 11.91
C THR A 311 -9.77 -16.81 11.84
N LEU A 312 -10.56 -15.73 11.68
CA LEU A 312 -12.03 -15.79 11.72
C LEU A 312 -12.56 -16.53 12.97
N GLY A 313 -11.98 -16.25 14.14
CA GLY A 313 -12.31 -16.92 15.40
C GLY A 313 -11.93 -18.41 15.39
N GLY A 314 -10.84 -18.77 14.69
CA GLY A 314 -10.38 -20.15 14.52
C GLY A 314 -11.01 -20.91 13.34
N ARG A 315 -12.02 -20.34 12.65
CA ARG A 315 -12.61 -20.93 11.42
C ARG A 315 -11.60 -21.06 10.28
N LYS A 316 -10.56 -20.21 10.28
CA LYS A 316 -9.37 -20.32 9.43
C LYS A 316 -8.17 -20.72 10.30
N PRO A 317 -7.81 -22.02 10.34
CA PRO A 317 -6.69 -22.49 11.15
C PRO A 317 -5.38 -21.83 10.74
N GLU A 318 -4.61 -21.39 11.72
CA GLU A 318 -3.25 -20.86 11.53
C GLU A 318 -2.30 -21.41 12.59
N SER A 319 -1.04 -21.56 12.22
CA SER A 319 -0.03 -22.08 13.14
C SER A 319 0.35 -21.04 14.19
N ALA A 320 0.70 -21.50 15.40
CA ALA A 320 1.25 -20.63 16.44
C ALA A 320 2.51 -19.89 15.96
N LYS A 321 3.32 -20.51 15.09
CA LYS A 321 4.50 -19.88 14.47
C LYS A 321 4.11 -18.68 13.61
N SER A 322 3.07 -18.81 12.77
CA SER A 322 2.63 -17.73 11.89
C SER A 322 2.00 -16.58 12.67
N LEU A 323 1.23 -16.87 13.71
CA LEU A 323 0.70 -15.86 14.61
C LEU A 323 1.82 -15.15 15.39
N ALA A 324 2.85 -15.88 15.84
CA ALA A 324 4.00 -15.27 16.49
C ALA A 324 4.78 -14.31 15.56
N GLN A 325 4.89 -14.64 14.26
CA GLN A 325 5.48 -13.73 13.26
C GLN A 325 4.65 -12.46 13.10
N LEU A 326 3.33 -12.59 12.97
CA LEU A 326 2.41 -11.45 12.89
C LEU A 326 2.50 -10.57 14.15
N ARG A 327 2.58 -11.18 15.34
CA ARG A 327 2.80 -10.48 16.61
C ARG A 327 4.08 -9.66 16.60
N GLY A 328 5.19 -10.27 16.13
CA GLY A 328 6.47 -9.58 16.02
C GLY A 328 6.41 -8.33 15.14
N LEU A 329 5.67 -8.39 14.03
CA LEU A 329 5.44 -7.22 13.16
C LEU A 329 4.57 -6.16 13.83
N TRP A 330 3.44 -6.55 14.44
CA TRP A 330 2.57 -5.64 15.18
C TRP A 330 3.30 -4.91 16.30
N TYR A 331 4.06 -5.67 17.12
CA TYR A 331 4.82 -5.12 18.24
C TYR A 331 5.97 -4.23 17.76
N GLY A 332 6.66 -4.64 16.68
CA GLY A 332 7.71 -3.84 16.06
C GLY A 332 7.20 -2.48 15.57
N LEU A 333 6.05 -2.47 14.86
CA LEU A 333 5.43 -1.22 14.41
C LEU A 333 5.07 -0.29 15.57
N LYS A 334 4.54 -0.86 16.66
CA LYS A 334 4.10 -0.14 17.85
C LYS A 334 5.22 0.18 18.85
N GLY A 335 6.44 -0.32 18.64
CA GLY A 335 7.55 -0.21 19.59
C GLY A 335 7.32 -0.90 20.93
N LEU A 336 6.57 -2.02 20.94
CA LEU A 336 6.21 -2.74 22.17
C LEU A 336 7.29 -3.75 22.58
N SER A 337 7.41 -3.98 23.89
CA SER A 337 8.22 -5.05 24.45
C SER A 337 7.70 -6.44 24.02
N PRO A 338 8.56 -7.45 23.81
CA PRO A 338 8.14 -8.83 23.58
C PRO A 338 7.20 -9.39 24.65
N ASP A 339 7.32 -8.91 25.90
CA ASP A 339 6.51 -9.34 27.04
C ASP A 339 5.20 -8.53 27.21
N PHE A 340 4.90 -7.60 26.29
CA PHE A 340 3.65 -6.84 26.34
C PHE A 340 2.44 -7.79 26.24
N PRO A 341 1.43 -7.68 27.12
CA PRO A 341 0.28 -8.58 27.12
C PRO A 341 -0.51 -8.53 25.80
N THR A 342 -0.80 -9.69 25.22
CA THR A 342 -1.52 -9.78 23.94
C THR A 342 -2.99 -9.37 24.04
N SER A 343 -3.58 -9.48 25.22
CA SER A 343 -4.97 -9.11 25.52
C SER A 343 -5.17 -7.60 25.71
N THR A 344 -4.10 -6.82 25.82
CA THR A 344 -4.15 -5.38 26.10
C THR A 344 -4.02 -4.58 24.82
N GLU A 345 -4.82 -3.51 24.70
CA GLU A 345 -4.67 -2.55 23.62
C GLU A 345 -3.43 -1.70 23.82
N ALA A 346 -2.65 -1.53 22.75
CA ALA A 346 -1.45 -0.72 22.79
C ALA A 346 -1.82 0.78 22.80
N PRO A 347 -1.09 1.64 23.54
CA PRO A 347 -1.38 3.07 23.59
C PRO A 347 -1.47 3.69 22.19
N SER A 348 -2.53 4.46 21.94
CA SER A 348 -2.69 5.20 20.68
C SER A 348 -1.71 6.37 20.66
N LEU A 349 -1.04 6.58 19.52
CA LEU A 349 -0.30 7.81 19.31
C LEU A 349 -1.34 8.92 19.08
N LEU A 350 -1.35 9.93 19.96
CA LEU A 350 -2.16 11.12 19.74
C LEU A 350 -1.70 11.77 18.44
N ILE A 351 -2.54 11.72 17.40
CA ILE A 351 -2.33 12.53 16.21
C ILE A 351 -2.89 13.92 16.54
N ALA A 352 -2.00 14.89 16.75
CA ALA A 352 -2.39 16.27 16.57
C ALA A 352 -2.80 16.40 15.10
N ASN A 353 -4.09 16.63 14.84
CA ASN A 353 -4.61 16.92 13.51
C ASN A 353 -3.84 18.13 12.98
N GLY A 354 -2.81 17.89 12.18
CA GLY A 354 -1.83 18.87 11.74
C GLY A 354 -2.32 19.70 10.56
N ASP A 355 -3.61 20.01 10.48
CA ASP A 355 -4.26 20.80 9.44
C ASP A 355 -5.77 20.71 9.67
N GLY A 356 -6.36 21.79 10.20
CA GLY A 356 -7.79 21.91 10.54
C GLY A 356 -8.75 21.91 9.34
N THR A 357 -8.59 21.00 8.39
CA THR A 357 -9.52 20.80 7.27
C THR A 357 -10.40 19.59 7.58
N ALA A 358 -11.71 19.78 7.46
CA ALA A 358 -12.75 18.85 7.90
C ALA A 358 -12.43 17.41 7.50
N ALA A 359 -12.02 16.61 8.48
CA ALA A 359 -12.00 15.17 8.34
C ALA A 359 -13.45 14.75 8.08
N LEU A 360 -13.77 14.42 6.82
CA LEU A 360 -14.88 13.51 6.53
C LEU A 360 -14.74 12.37 7.55
N SER A 361 -15.76 12.17 8.38
CA SER A 361 -15.76 11.27 9.54
C SER A 361 -15.08 9.95 9.20
N ASN A 362 -13.78 9.83 9.53
CA ASN A 362 -13.03 8.64 9.19
C ASN A 362 -13.43 7.56 10.19
N LEU A 363 -14.30 6.64 9.76
CA LEU A 363 -14.76 5.52 10.56
C LEU A 363 -13.60 4.66 11.09
N ASN A 364 -12.46 4.64 10.39
CA ASN A 364 -11.24 3.97 10.85
C ASN A 364 -10.43 4.87 11.79
N THR A 365 -10.95 5.09 13.00
CA THR A 365 -10.25 5.87 14.04
C THR A 365 -9.00 5.14 14.54
N SER A 366 -9.06 3.82 14.69
CA SER A 366 -7.95 2.99 15.19
C SER A 366 -6.71 2.99 14.29
N GLY A 367 -6.89 3.13 12.98
CA GLY A 367 -5.80 2.95 12.00
C GLY A 367 -5.63 1.51 11.54
N VAL A 368 -6.50 0.60 11.99
CA VAL A 368 -6.46 -0.81 11.62
C VAL A 368 -7.68 -1.15 10.77
N THR A 369 -7.42 -1.71 9.59
CA THR A 369 -8.45 -2.28 8.72
C THR A 369 -8.13 -3.73 8.40
N PHE A 370 -9.16 -4.50 8.11
CA PHE A 370 -9.03 -5.83 7.54
C PHE A 370 -9.78 -5.88 6.22
N TYR A 371 -9.36 -6.77 5.34
CA TYR A 371 -10.23 -7.22 4.27
C TYR A 371 -10.31 -8.73 4.17
N PHE A 372 -11.47 -9.17 3.72
CA PHE A 372 -11.81 -10.57 3.46
C PHE A 372 -11.89 -10.79 1.95
N ASP A 373 -11.04 -11.65 1.39
CA ASP A 373 -11.10 -12.10 0.00
C ASP A 373 -12.23 -13.14 -0.19
N ILE A 374 -13.33 -12.73 -0.82
CA ILE A 374 -14.49 -13.58 -1.09
C ILE A 374 -14.44 -14.15 -2.52
N HIS A 375 -14.68 -15.45 -2.64
CA HIS A 375 -14.90 -16.16 -3.91
C HIS A 375 -15.87 -17.32 -3.70
N PRO A 376 -16.77 -17.61 -4.66
CA PRO A 376 -17.67 -18.77 -4.61
C PRO A 376 -17.03 -20.17 -4.49
N LYS A 377 -15.72 -20.30 -4.71
CA LYS A 377 -15.01 -21.59 -4.73
C LYS A 377 -14.55 -22.01 -3.34
N TYR A 378 -14.52 -21.06 -2.41
CA TYR A 378 -14.01 -21.28 -1.06
C TYR A 378 -15.16 -21.17 -0.08
N THR A 379 -15.01 -21.82 1.06
CA THR A 379 -15.93 -21.69 2.20
C THR A 379 -15.37 -20.75 3.26
N VAL A 380 -14.05 -20.51 3.26
CA VAL A 380 -13.34 -19.67 4.23
C VAL A 380 -12.52 -18.63 3.49
N SER A 381 -12.65 -17.36 3.92
CA SER A 381 -11.97 -16.23 3.31
C SER A 381 -10.48 -16.18 3.67
N HIS A 382 -9.64 -15.73 2.75
CA HIS A 382 -8.34 -15.18 3.15
C HIS A 382 -8.55 -13.83 3.85
N VAL A 383 -7.73 -13.56 4.88
CA VAL A 383 -7.80 -12.33 5.66
C VAL A 383 -6.48 -11.59 5.51
N LYS A 384 -6.56 -10.28 5.28
CA LYS A 384 -5.40 -9.38 5.31
C LYS A 384 -5.69 -8.21 6.23
N ILE A 385 -4.77 -7.94 7.15
CA ILE A 385 -4.76 -6.70 7.95
C ILE A 385 -4.01 -5.61 7.19
N GLN A 386 -4.44 -4.35 7.31
CA GLN A 386 -3.69 -3.16 6.93
C GLN A 386 -3.57 -2.22 8.13
N VAL A 387 -2.36 -1.78 8.40
CA VAL A 387 -1.99 -0.98 9.57
C VAL A 387 -1.49 0.39 9.09
N ASP A 388 -2.17 1.46 9.49
CA ASP A 388 -1.80 2.85 9.22
C ASP A 388 -0.56 3.26 10.02
N VAL A 389 0.56 3.44 9.34
CA VAL A 389 1.84 3.72 10.00
C VAL A 389 1.78 5.06 10.72
N SER A 390 1.01 6.04 10.22
CA SER A 390 0.90 7.36 10.86
C SER A 390 0.28 7.31 12.26
N LYS A 391 -0.53 6.27 12.54
CA LYS A 391 -1.21 6.02 13.82
C LYS A 391 -0.46 5.04 14.73
N HIS A 392 0.41 4.22 14.15
CA HIS A 392 1.01 3.10 14.85
C HIS A 392 2.53 3.22 15.04
N ALA A 393 3.22 4.07 14.28
CA ALA A 393 4.65 4.35 14.45
C ALA A 393 4.90 5.84 14.73
N SER A 394 6.00 6.14 15.42
CA SER A 394 6.40 7.52 15.77
C SER A 394 6.90 8.32 14.56
N SER A 395 7.44 7.65 13.54
CA SER A 395 7.82 8.22 12.25
C SER A 395 7.70 7.17 11.14
N ASP A 396 7.74 7.62 9.88
CA ASP A 396 7.76 6.70 8.73
C ASP A 396 8.97 5.75 8.82
N LEU A 397 10.17 6.27 9.16
CA LEU A 397 11.38 5.45 9.27
C LEU A 397 11.24 4.34 10.29
N VAL A 398 10.69 4.61 11.48
CA VAL A 398 10.49 3.58 12.52
C VAL A 398 9.58 2.46 12.02
N GLY A 399 8.48 2.81 11.34
CA GLY A 399 7.59 1.83 10.74
C GLY A 399 8.29 0.99 9.64
N ILE A 400 9.11 1.65 8.81
CA ILE A 400 9.86 1.00 7.75
C ILE A 400 10.94 0.06 8.31
N GLU A 401 11.68 0.48 9.34
CA GLU A 401 12.72 -0.31 10.01
C GLU A 401 12.14 -1.56 10.70
N ALA A 402 10.95 -1.46 11.28
CA ALA A 402 10.27 -2.62 11.88
C ALA A 402 10.02 -3.74 10.83
N VAL A 403 9.54 -3.36 9.64
CA VAL A 403 9.23 -4.30 8.56
C VAL A 403 10.49 -4.77 7.82
N THR A 404 11.40 -3.85 7.49
CA THR A 404 12.65 -4.20 6.80
C THR A 404 13.56 -5.05 7.69
N GLY A 405 13.62 -4.79 9.00
CA GLY A 405 14.32 -5.65 9.95
C GLY A 405 13.70 -7.06 10.04
N PHE A 406 12.38 -7.17 9.95
CA PHE A 406 11.71 -8.47 9.86
C PHE A 406 12.10 -9.22 8.57
N LEU A 407 12.11 -8.53 7.43
CA LEU A 407 12.52 -9.07 6.14
C LEU A 407 13.98 -9.56 6.14
N GLN A 408 14.89 -8.77 6.73
CA GLN A 408 16.30 -9.14 6.89
C GLN A 408 16.46 -10.44 7.68
N ARG A 409 15.78 -10.57 8.83
CA ARG A 409 15.84 -11.78 9.68
C ARG A 409 15.35 -13.05 8.99
N ARG A 410 14.52 -12.94 7.95
CA ARG A 410 14.06 -14.08 7.14
C ARG A 410 14.79 -14.21 5.80
N GLY A 411 15.94 -13.55 5.62
CA GLY A 411 16.81 -13.71 4.46
C GLY A 411 16.48 -12.81 3.26
N GLN A 412 15.65 -11.78 3.42
CA GLN A 412 15.30 -10.80 2.37
C GLN A 412 16.01 -9.45 2.54
N GLU A 413 17.28 -9.47 2.92
CA GLU A 413 18.06 -8.24 3.13
C GLU A 413 18.19 -7.40 1.85
N ARG A 414 18.35 -8.06 0.69
CA ARG A 414 18.42 -7.38 -0.60
C ARG A 414 17.15 -6.56 -0.86
N ASP A 415 15.98 -7.16 -0.68
CA ASP A 415 14.71 -6.48 -0.93
C ASP A 415 14.54 -5.31 0.04
N ALA A 416 14.86 -5.52 1.33
CA ALA A 416 14.80 -4.49 2.36
C ALA A 416 15.67 -3.27 2.00
N ARG A 417 16.88 -3.52 1.50
CA ARG A 417 17.79 -2.47 1.02
C ARG A 417 17.25 -1.75 -0.21
N ALA A 418 16.71 -2.50 -1.17
CA ALA A 418 16.14 -1.96 -2.40
C ALA A 418 14.96 -1.01 -2.12
N TYR A 419 14.09 -1.38 -1.17
CA TYR A 419 13.01 -0.51 -0.73
C TYR A 419 13.51 0.78 -0.07
N MET A 420 14.54 0.70 0.79
CA MET A 420 15.15 1.89 1.38
C MET A 420 15.81 2.81 0.34
N ASN A 421 16.45 2.23 -0.69
CA ASN A 421 17.01 2.98 -1.81
C ASN A 421 15.93 3.72 -2.60
N LEU A 422 14.79 3.06 -2.84
CA LEU A 422 13.63 3.69 -3.46
C LEU A 422 13.17 4.91 -2.65
N LEU A 423 12.93 4.74 -1.34
CA LEU A 423 12.39 5.81 -0.50
C LEU A 423 13.35 7.01 -0.39
N ARG A 424 14.66 6.75 -0.25
CA ARG A 424 15.71 7.80 -0.29
C ARG A 424 15.77 8.53 -1.63
N GLY A 425 15.37 7.89 -2.73
CA GLY A 425 15.23 8.53 -4.03
C GLY A 425 13.94 9.33 -4.22
N MET A 426 12.97 9.19 -3.30
CA MET A 426 11.70 9.91 -3.32
C MET A 426 11.68 11.09 -2.35
N VAL A 427 12.25 10.93 -1.15
CA VAL A 427 12.28 11.95 -0.08
C VAL A 427 13.65 12.04 0.60
N PRO A 428 13.99 13.21 1.19
CA PRO A 428 15.13 13.32 2.09
C PRO A 428 15.00 12.38 3.31
N GLU A 429 16.11 11.84 3.78
CA GLU A 429 16.12 10.93 4.94
C GLU A 429 15.60 11.60 6.23
N GLU A 430 15.85 12.91 6.38
CA GLU A 430 15.31 13.69 7.51
C GLU A 430 13.77 13.68 7.54
N GLU A 431 13.12 13.66 6.37
CA GLU A 431 11.66 13.58 6.27
C GLU A 431 11.16 12.23 6.77
N LEU A 432 11.83 11.13 6.42
CA LEU A 432 11.50 9.79 6.92
C LEU A 432 11.64 9.71 8.45
N ARG A 433 12.65 10.38 9.02
CA ARG A 433 12.93 10.35 10.47
C ARG A 433 11.93 11.16 11.28
N THR A 434 11.49 12.30 10.75
CA THR A 434 10.75 13.31 11.53
C THR A 434 9.27 13.41 11.18
N ARG A 435 8.84 12.88 10.02
CA ARG A 435 7.46 12.98 9.55
C ARG A 435 6.79 11.61 9.45
N ARG A 436 5.48 11.69 9.19
CA ARG A 436 4.59 10.55 8.95
C ARG A 436 3.75 10.81 7.70
N GLY A 437 3.38 9.75 7.01
CA GLY A 437 2.41 9.75 5.92
C GLY A 437 2.98 9.45 4.55
N LEU A 438 4.31 9.40 4.38
CA LEU A 438 4.89 8.80 3.17
C LEU A 438 4.58 7.31 3.18
N GLN A 439 4.98 6.60 4.24
CA GLN A 439 4.56 5.22 4.43
C GLN A 439 3.13 5.25 4.95
N ALA A 440 2.15 4.96 4.09
CA ALA A 440 0.75 5.00 4.47
C ALA A 440 0.36 3.77 5.29
N PHE A 441 0.52 2.58 4.70
CA PHE A 441 0.12 1.33 5.33
C PHE A 441 1.17 0.24 5.17
N PHE A 442 1.22 -0.68 6.12
CA PHE A 442 1.70 -2.03 5.88
C PHE A 442 0.53 -2.99 5.93
N ALA A 443 0.46 -3.91 4.98
CA ALA A 443 -0.53 -4.96 4.96
C ALA A 443 0.11 -6.33 5.15
N PHE A 444 -0.51 -7.18 5.97
CA PHE A 444 -0.02 -8.50 6.33
C PHE A 444 -1.09 -9.56 6.10
N ALA A 445 -0.76 -10.60 5.37
CA ALA A 445 -1.57 -11.81 5.29
C ALA A 445 -0.71 -13.03 5.65
N ILE A 446 -1.33 -14.07 6.17
CA ILE A 446 -0.65 -15.36 6.38
C ILE A 446 -0.92 -16.23 5.15
N LYS A 447 0.16 -16.66 4.49
CA LYS A 447 0.13 -17.54 3.32
C LYS A 447 1.16 -18.63 3.48
N ASN A 448 0.70 -19.89 3.46
CA ASN A 448 1.56 -21.07 3.58
C ASN A 448 2.48 -21.03 4.81
N GLY A 449 1.96 -20.53 5.94
CA GLY A 449 2.70 -20.41 7.20
C GLY A 449 3.63 -19.19 7.31
N GLU A 450 3.78 -18.41 6.24
CA GLU A 450 4.64 -17.22 6.18
C GLU A 450 3.81 -15.92 6.06
N ILE A 451 4.40 -14.78 6.43
CA ILE A 451 3.75 -13.48 6.27
C ILE A 451 3.98 -12.91 4.85
N ASP A 452 2.92 -12.78 4.06
CA ASP A 452 2.88 -11.97 2.83
C ASP A 452 2.75 -10.50 3.22
N ILE A 453 3.77 -9.71 2.87
CA ILE A 453 3.85 -8.29 3.23
C ILE A 453 3.58 -7.45 1.99
N THR A 454 2.82 -6.38 2.14
CA THR A 454 2.71 -5.31 1.12
C THR A 454 2.89 -3.96 1.79
N SER A 455 3.84 -3.17 1.32
CA SER A 455 3.96 -1.76 1.69
C SER A 455 3.05 -0.92 0.80
N TYR A 456 2.38 0.06 1.37
CA TYR A 456 1.61 1.09 0.69
C TYR A 456 2.19 2.46 1.07
N PHE A 457 2.55 3.27 0.09
CA PHE A 457 3.19 4.56 0.32
C PHE A 457 2.70 5.59 -0.70
N LEU A 458 2.87 6.86 -0.34
CA LEU A 458 2.26 7.99 -1.02
C LEU A 458 3.35 8.96 -1.48
N PRO A 459 3.25 9.53 -2.69
CA PRO A 459 4.21 10.55 -3.12
C PRO A 459 4.10 11.86 -2.32
N GLN A 460 2.98 12.08 -1.62
CA GLN A 460 2.71 13.28 -0.81
C GLN A 460 2.89 14.59 -1.63
N VAL A 461 2.39 14.60 -2.87
CA VAL A 461 2.63 15.67 -3.86
C VAL A 461 2.17 17.05 -3.38
N TYR A 462 1.00 17.15 -2.75
CA TYR A 462 0.45 18.41 -2.25
C TYR A 462 1.17 18.86 -0.99
N ARG A 463 1.39 17.96 -0.02
CA ARG A 463 2.16 18.28 1.19
C ARG A 463 3.62 18.67 0.89
N ARG A 464 4.16 18.16 -0.22
CA ARG A 464 5.54 18.45 -0.70
C ARG A 464 5.56 19.46 -1.86
N PHE A 465 4.49 20.21 -2.06
CA PHE A 465 4.36 21.13 -3.20
C PHE A 465 5.57 22.07 -3.35
N ASP A 466 5.96 22.78 -2.29
CA ASP A 466 7.08 23.75 -2.33
C ASP A 466 8.41 23.07 -2.67
N TYR A 467 8.64 21.87 -2.13
CA TYR A 467 9.84 21.09 -2.42
C TYR A 467 9.88 20.66 -3.89
N ILE A 468 8.77 20.14 -4.40
CA ILE A 468 8.65 19.70 -5.79
C ILE A 468 8.80 20.89 -6.75
N GLN A 469 8.21 22.04 -6.44
CA GLN A 469 8.39 23.28 -7.22
C GLN A 469 9.85 23.71 -7.27
N ALA A 470 10.55 23.67 -6.14
CA ALA A 470 11.97 24.01 -6.07
C ALA A 470 12.86 23.02 -6.87
N GLU A 471 12.53 21.72 -6.85
CA GLU A 471 13.23 20.71 -7.67
C GLU A 471 13.00 20.94 -9.17
N MET A 472 11.78 21.33 -9.57
CA MET A 472 11.45 21.55 -10.97
C MET A 472 12.02 22.86 -11.53
N ASN A 473 12.24 23.87 -10.69
CA ASN A 473 12.70 25.21 -11.07
C ASN A 473 14.04 25.59 -10.37
N PRO A 474 15.15 24.91 -10.69
CA PRO A 474 16.43 25.07 -9.98
C PRO A 474 17.07 26.48 -10.10
N SER A 475 16.62 27.33 -11.03
CA SER A 475 17.08 28.71 -11.22
C SER A 475 16.76 29.64 -10.05
N THR A 476 15.90 29.24 -9.12
CA THR A 476 15.55 30.02 -7.92
C THR A 476 16.57 29.90 -6.77
N ARG A 477 17.57 28.99 -6.87
CA ARG A 477 18.62 28.82 -5.84
C ARG A 477 19.83 29.76 -5.98
N THR A 478 19.90 30.61 -6.99
CA THR A 478 21.00 31.60 -7.14
C THR A 478 20.69 32.90 -6.38
N GLY A 479 20.59 32.82 -5.05
CA GLY A 479 20.36 33.98 -4.17
C GLY A 479 21.37 34.14 -3.04
N GLN A 480 22.36 33.25 -2.91
CA GLN A 480 23.43 33.37 -1.90
C GLN A 480 24.78 32.89 -2.45
N ARG A 481 25.30 33.58 -3.48
CA ARG A 481 26.76 33.64 -3.65
C ARG A 481 27.26 34.72 -2.70
N ARG A 482 27.93 34.30 -1.61
CA ARG A 482 28.77 35.19 -0.80
C ARG A 482 29.73 35.90 -1.75
N SER A 483 29.57 37.22 -1.87
CA SER A 483 30.56 38.10 -2.50
C SER A 483 31.91 37.87 -1.81
N ARG A 484 32.86 37.28 -2.53
CA ARG A 484 34.29 37.37 -2.24
C ARG A 484 34.89 38.35 -3.24
N PHE A 485 34.64 39.63 -3.01
CA PHE A 485 35.55 40.69 -3.44
C PHE A 485 35.79 41.56 -2.22
N GLY A 486 36.81 41.17 -1.45
CA GLY A 486 37.52 42.12 -0.59
C GLY A 486 38.41 42.94 -1.50
N SER A 487 38.15 44.24 -1.53
CA SER A 487 38.99 45.28 -2.11
C SER A 487 40.40 45.22 -1.53
N LEU A 488 41.39 45.07 -2.42
CA LEU A 488 42.72 45.62 -2.22
C LEU A 488 42.67 47.05 -2.75
N ASP A 489 42.74 48.02 -1.84
CA ASP A 489 43.54 49.25 -1.94
C ASP A 489 43.58 49.91 -0.55
#